data_AF-A0A9D8NKP3-F1
#
_entry.id   AF-A0A9D8NKP3-F1
#
_cell.length_a   1.000
_cell.length_b   1.000
_cell.length_c   1.000
_cell.angle_alpha   90.00
_cell.angle_beta   90.00
_cell.angle_gamma   90.00
#
_symmetry.space_group_name_H-M   'P 1'
#
loop_
_entity.id
_entity.type
_entity.pdbx_description
1 polymer ?
#
loop_
_entity_poly.entity_id
_entity_poly.type
_entity_poly.pdbx_seq_one_letter_code
_entity_poly.pdbx_strand_id
1 'polypeptide(L)'
;MNIIDIHTHVLPEKPGTALVCIGCGPIPLDPGHYFSAGLHPWDVTEGFDSQLDALEKLLANPRVLAVGECGFDALKGPSHDTQEAAFIRQVEISEHYGKPMILHVVRDFDSVIRLRKQLKPKQQWLIHGFRGGPEQMNQLYAQGILVSFGQKHNSESLKAVPADRLYLETDGNGSVQDVIQKAAQSRNESPETIVRHILRNNNILLER
;
A
#
# COMPACT_ATOMS: atom_id res chain seq x y z
N MET A 1 -14.67 -6.48 -5.25
CA MET A 1 -13.93 -6.03 -6.47
C MET A 1 -13.08 -7.18 -7.06
N ASN A 2 -12.37 -6.99 -8.19
CA ASN A 2 -11.49 -8.01 -8.81
C ASN A 2 -10.01 -7.62 -8.78
N ILE A 3 -9.60 -6.86 -7.77
CA ILE A 3 -8.25 -6.31 -7.63
C ILE A 3 -7.29 -7.45 -7.30
N ILE A 4 -6.33 -7.73 -8.18
CA ILE A 4 -5.26 -8.73 -8.01
C ILE A 4 -3.88 -8.08 -7.88
N ASP A 5 -3.78 -6.78 -8.14
CA ASP A 5 -2.59 -5.96 -7.98
C ASP A 5 -2.91 -4.85 -6.98
N ILE A 6 -2.39 -4.95 -5.75
CA ILE A 6 -2.75 -4.02 -4.66
C ILE A 6 -2.03 -2.68 -4.76
N HIS A 7 -1.01 -2.54 -5.61
CA HIS A 7 -0.26 -1.30 -5.78
C HIS A 7 0.46 -1.24 -7.14
N THR A 8 0.13 -0.23 -7.93
CA THR A 8 0.82 0.04 -9.19
C THR A 8 0.75 1.51 -9.57
N HIS A 9 1.72 1.99 -10.33
CA HIS A 9 1.69 3.34 -10.92
C HIS A 9 1.21 3.34 -12.38
N VAL A 10 0.80 2.17 -12.90
CA VAL A 10 0.38 2.01 -14.29
C VAL A 10 -1.11 1.69 -14.34
N LEU A 11 -1.87 2.45 -15.14
CA LEU A 11 -3.29 2.19 -15.35
C LEU A 11 -3.45 0.84 -16.10
N PRO A 12 -4.14 -0.17 -15.55
CA PRO A 12 -4.30 -1.45 -16.21
C PRO A 12 -5.27 -1.35 -17.40
N GLU A 13 -5.01 -2.12 -18.45
CA GLU A 13 -5.91 -2.24 -19.61
C GLU A 13 -7.31 -2.71 -19.22
N LYS A 14 -7.39 -3.62 -18.24
CA LYS A 14 -8.65 -4.13 -17.70
C LYS A 14 -9.05 -3.32 -16.46
N PRO A 15 -10.18 -2.59 -16.47
CA PRO A 15 -10.64 -1.87 -15.29
C PRO A 15 -10.93 -2.80 -14.10
N GLY A 16 -10.74 -2.28 -12.89
CA GLY A 16 -11.07 -2.96 -11.65
C GLY A 16 -10.15 -4.10 -11.23
N THR A 17 -8.99 -4.29 -11.90
CA THR A 17 -8.03 -5.36 -11.58
C THR A 17 -6.82 -4.90 -10.76
N ALA A 18 -6.61 -3.59 -10.62
CA ALA A 18 -5.50 -3.03 -9.84
C ALA A 18 -5.97 -1.83 -9.00
N LEU A 19 -5.25 -1.56 -7.92
CA LEU A 19 -5.31 -0.31 -7.17
C LEU A 19 -4.18 0.60 -7.68
N VAL A 20 -4.54 1.65 -8.40
CA VAL A 20 -3.57 2.55 -9.04
C VAL A 20 -3.21 3.69 -8.09
N CYS A 21 -1.94 3.80 -7.76
CA CYS A 21 -1.44 4.87 -6.90
C CYS A 21 -1.33 6.18 -7.67
N ILE A 22 -2.01 7.21 -7.16
CA ILE A 22 -1.95 8.59 -7.64
C ILE A 22 -1.51 9.52 -6.52
N GLY A 23 -0.88 10.64 -6.88
CA GLY A 23 -0.59 11.72 -5.92
C GLY A 23 -1.86 12.50 -5.55
N CYS A 24 -1.68 13.67 -4.93
CA CYS A 24 -2.76 14.61 -4.60
C CYS A 24 -3.38 15.34 -5.82
N GLY A 25 -3.15 14.84 -7.04
CA GLY A 25 -3.62 15.40 -8.30
C GLY A 25 -5.00 14.89 -8.73
N PRO A 26 -5.52 15.34 -9.89
CA PRO A 26 -6.82 14.89 -10.37
C PRO A 26 -6.84 13.39 -10.66
N ILE A 27 -7.97 12.75 -10.35
CA ILE A 27 -8.20 11.33 -10.65
C ILE A 27 -8.34 11.17 -12.18
N PRO A 28 -7.70 10.16 -12.79
CA PRO A 28 -7.93 9.80 -14.18
C PRO A 28 -9.43 9.65 -14.53
N LEU A 29 -9.78 10.09 -15.74
CA LEU A 29 -11.17 10.07 -16.21
C LEU A 29 -11.62 8.68 -16.63
N ASP A 30 -10.70 7.76 -16.86
CA ASP A 30 -10.96 6.38 -17.26
C ASP A 30 -11.92 5.68 -16.28
N PRO A 31 -13.08 5.21 -16.76
CA PRO A 31 -14.10 4.65 -15.89
C PRO A 31 -13.74 3.23 -15.44
N GLY A 32 -14.16 2.88 -14.21
CA GLY A 32 -14.04 1.52 -13.67
C GLY A 32 -12.69 1.19 -13.02
N HIS A 33 -11.73 2.14 -12.98
CA HIS A 33 -10.49 2.00 -12.23
C HIS A 33 -10.61 2.45 -10.78
N TYR A 34 -9.81 1.84 -9.92
CA TYR A 34 -9.72 2.17 -8.50
C TYR A 34 -8.35 2.72 -8.17
N PHE A 35 -8.30 3.59 -7.16
CA PHE A 35 -7.12 4.39 -6.85
C PHE A 35 -6.78 4.37 -5.36
N SER A 36 -5.50 4.45 -5.04
CA SER A 36 -5.05 5.01 -3.77
C SER A 36 -4.55 6.44 -4.04
N ALA A 37 -4.84 7.38 -3.15
CA ALA A 37 -4.35 8.74 -3.27
C ALA A 37 -3.59 9.17 -2.02
N GLY A 38 -2.41 9.76 -2.18
CA GLY A 38 -1.59 10.20 -1.05
C GLY A 38 -0.50 11.20 -1.43
N LEU A 39 0.16 11.73 -0.42
CA LEU A 39 1.37 12.53 -0.55
C LEU A 39 2.59 11.66 -0.25
N HIS A 40 3.33 11.32 -1.31
CA HIS A 40 4.53 10.50 -1.25
C HIS A 40 5.63 11.20 -0.43
N PRO A 41 6.43 10.49 0.39
CA PRO A 41 7.47 11.12 1.23
C PRO A 41 8.45 12.02 0.46
N TRP A 42 8.71 11.71 -0.81
CA TRP A 42 9.61 12.51 -1.64
C TRP A 42 9.04 13.87 -2.03
N ASP A 43 7.71 13.98 -2.11
CA ASP A 43 7.00 15.15 -2.63
C ASP A 43 6.45 16.04 -1.50
N VAL A 44 6.72 15.67 -0.25
CA VAL A 44 6.35 16.48 0.92
C VAL A 44 7.14 17.78 0.90
N THR A 45 6.43 18.89 1.08
CA THR A 45 7.01 20.22 1.20
C THR A 45 6.67 20.84 2.56
N GLU A 46 7.33 21.94 2.95
CA GLU A 46 6.97 22.69 4.16
C GLU A 46 5.52 23.23 4.12
N GLY A 47 4.89 23.31 2.93
CA GLY A 47 3.50 23.71 2.73
C GLY A 47 2.53 22.55 2.51
N PHE A 48 2.85 21.36 3.03
CA PHE A 48 2.10 20.12 2.75
C PHE A 48 0.61 20.20 3.12
N ASP A 49 0.20 21.07 4.03
CA ASP A 49 -1.21 21.24 4.41
C ASP A 49 -2.10 21.48 3.18
N SER A 50 -1.66 22.36 2.27
CA SER A 50 -2.39 22.64 1.03
C SER A 50 -2.43 21.44 0.07
N GLN A 51 -1.40 20.58 0.08
CA GLN A 51 -1.36 19.34 -0.70
C GLN A 51 -2.35 18.33 -0.11
N LEU A 52 -2.46 18.26 1.22
CA LEU A 52 -3.38 17.35 1.91
C LEU A 52 -4.84 17.82 1.85
N ASP A 53 -5.11 19.12 1.81
CA ASP A 53 -6.45 19.65 1.51
C ASP A 53 -6.94 19.21 0.12
N ALA A 54 -6.03 19.12 -0.86
CA ALA A 54 -6.36 18.59 -2.18
C ALA A 54 -6.64 17.09 -2.11
N LEU A 55 -5.87 16.33 -1.33
CA LEU A 55 -6.09 14.90 -1.11
C LEU A 55 -7.47 14.61 -0.52
N GLU A 56 -7.91 15.33 0.51
CA GLU A 56 -9.22 15.12 1.14
C GLU A 56 -10.38 15.21 0.14
N LYS A 57 -10.30 16.13 -0.84
CA LYS A 57 -11.29 16.25 -1.92
C LYS A 57 -11.33 15.01 -2.81
N LEU A 58 -10.21 14.34 -3.04
CA LEU A 58 -10.14 13.11 -3.83
C LEU A 58 -10.77 11.94 -3.08
N LEU A 59 -10.64 11.90 -1.76
CA LEU A 59 -11.14 10.80 -0.92
C LEU A 59 -12.67 10.74 -0.85
N ALA A 60 -13.38 11.82 -1.20
CA ALA A 60 -14.82 11.77 -1.41
C ALA A 60 -15.23 10.96 -2.65
N ASN A 61 -14.32 10.69 -3.58
CA ASN A 61 -14.62 9.89 -4.76
C ASN A 61 -14.65 8.39 -4.39
N PRO A 62 -15.73 7.65 -4.74
CA PRO A 62 -15.86 6.23 -4.43
C PRO A 62 -14.84 5.34 -5.15
N ARG A 63 -14.15 5.86 -6.18
CA ARG A 63 -13.05 5.16 -6.86
C ARG A 63 -11.75 5.20 -6.06
N VAL A 64 -11.59 6.10 -5.10
CA VAL A 64 -10.41 6.15 -4.24
C VAL A 64 -10.68 5.24 -3.04
N LEU A 65 -9.93 4.15 -2.91
CA LEU A 65 -10.20 3.11 -1.90
C LEU A 65 -9.21 3.13 -0.74
N ALA A 66 -8.07 3.81 -0.89
CA ALA A 66 -7.03 3.87 0.13
C ALA A 66 -6.36 5.24 0.15
N VAL A 67 -5.78 5.59 1.30
CA VAL A 67 -4.83 6.70 1.43
C VAL A 67 -3.44 6.18 1.09
N GLY A 68 -2.65 6.97 0.39
CA GLY A 68 -1.30 6.62 -0.04
C GLY A 68 -1.14 6.57 -1.56
N GLU A 69 0.07 6.57 -2.06
CA GLU A 69 1.29 6.24 -1.32
C GLU A 69 1.79 7.36 -0.40
N CYS A 70 2.15 7.00 0.83
CA CYS A 70 2.68 7.89 1.87
C CYS A 70 3.64 7.12 2.77
N GLY A 71 4.38 7.77 3.69
CA GLY A 71 5.25 7.06 4.62
C GLY A 71 6.63 7.71 4.72
N PHE A 72 7.68 6.90 4.65
CA PHE A 72 9.05 7.32 4.95
C PHE A 72 10.06 6.80 3.92
N ASP A 73 10.94 7.69 3.46
CA ASP A 73 12.18 7.29 2.79
C ASP A 73 13.37 7.95 3.50
N ALA A 74 14.16 7.14 4.21
CA ALA A 74 15.34 7.63 4.93
C ALA A 74 16.48 8.09 4.01
N LEU A 75 16.36 7.87 2.69
CA LEU A 75 17.38 8.20 1.70
C LEU A 75 16.98 9.38 0.80
N LYS A 76 15.71 9.79 0.79
CA LYS A 76 15.16 10.78 -0.15
C LYS A 76 14.01 11.59 0.45
N GLY A 77 13.76 12.76 -0.12
CA GLY A 77 12.69 13.67 0.32
C GLY A 77 13.20 14.76 1.27
N PRO A 78 12.29 15.45 1.98
CA PRO A 78 12.63 16.48 2.96
C PRO A 78 13.13 15.84 4.26
N SER A 79 13.29 16.67 5.30
CA SER A 79 13.70 16.21 6.62
C SER A 79 12.78 15.11 7.16
N HIS A 80 13.31 14.26 8.03
CA HIS A 80 12.54 13.20 8.67
C HIS A 80 11.34 13.75 9.44
N ASP A 81 11.52 14.84 10.19
CA ASP A 81 10.44 15.52 10.92
C ASP A 81 9.33 16.00 9.98
N THR A 82 9.70 16.52 8.80
CA THR A 82 8.74 16.96 7.78
C THR A 82 7.96 15.76 7.21
N GLN A 83 8.63 14.63 6.94
CA GLN A 83 7.96 13.40 6.50
C GLN A 83 7.03 12.85 7.59
N GLU A 84 7.45 12.85 8.85
CA GLU A 84 6.65 12.39 9.99
C GLU A 84 5.39 13.23 10.18
N ALA A 85 5.51 14.56 10.14
CA ALA A 85 4.37 15.46 10.26
C ALA A 85 3.33 15.21 9.16
N ALA A 86 3.77 15.10 7.90
CA ALA A 86 2.90 14.81 6.77
C ALA A 86 2.29 13.40 6.85
N PHE A 87 3.04 12.40 7.32
CA PHE A 87 2.55 11.05 7.52
C PHE A 87 1.47 10.98 8.61
N ILE A 88 1.69 11.62 9.76
CA ILE A 88 0.68 11.70 10.84
C ILE A 88 -0.61 12.33 10.32
N ARG A 89 -0.52 13.42 9.56
CA ARG A 89 -1.71 14.06 8.98
C ARG A 89 -2.45 13.13 8.00
N GLN A 90 -1.74 12.33 7.22
CA GLN A 90 -2.36 11.32 6.36
C GLN A 90 -2.98 10.15 7.14
N VAL A 91 -2.44 9.79 8.30
CA VAL A 91 -3.08 8.83 9.23
C VAL A 91 -4.42 9.39 9.72
N GLU A 92 -4.47 10.66 10.13
CA GLU A 92 -5.72 11.30 10.56
C GLU A 92 -6.78 11.31 9.45
N ILE A 93 -6.36 11.64 8.21
CA ILE A 93 -7.23 11.60 7.03
C ILE A 93 -7.74 10.18 6.78
N SER A 94 -6.87 9.18 6.85
CA SER A 94 -7.24 7.76 6.73
C SER A 94 -8.30 7.36 7.76
N GLU A 95 -8.10 7.74 9.03
CA GLU A 95 -9.08 7.47 10.10
C GLU A 95 -10.41 8.20 9.87
N HIS A 96 -10.38 9.45 9.41
CA HIS A 96 -11.58 10.24 9.14
C HIS A 96 -12.44 9.63 8.03
N TYR A 97 -11.82 9.22 6.92
CA TYR A 97 -12.52 8.65 5.77
C TYR A 97 -12.74 7.13 5.88
N GLY A 98 -12.22 6.50 6.92
CA GLY A 98 -12.39 5.06 7.14
C GLY A 98 -11.59 4.18 6.18
N LYS A 99 -10.52 4.70 5.56
CA LYS A 99 -9.81 4.02 4.46
C LYS A 99 -8.47 3.45 4.91
N PRO A 100 -8.06 2.26 4.43
CA PRO A 100 -6.72 1.73 4.70
C PRO A 100 -5.62 2.58 4.07
N MET A 101 -4.38 2.34 4.48
CA MET A 101 -3.20 3.05 3.99
C MET A 101 -2.24 2.15 3.21
N ILE A 102 -1.72 2.64 2.09
CA ILE A 102 -0.62 2.06 1.33
C ILE A 102 0.65 2.87 1.63
N LEU A 103 1.66 2.19 2.18
CA LEU A 103 2.85 2.81 2.75
C LEU A 103 4.11 2.54 1.95
N HIS A 104 4.84 3.60 1.62
CA HIS A 104 6.24 3.58 1.22
C HIS A 104 7.13 3.57 2.45
N VAL A 105 8.02 2.58 2.56
CA VAL A 105 8.98 2.54 3.67
C VAL A 105 10.35 2.08 3.20
N VAL A 106 11.30 3.00 3.15
CA VAL A 106 12.71 2.70 2.83
C VAL A 106 13.57 2.95 4.06
N ARG A 107 14.06 1.85 4.65
CA ARG A 107 14.99 1.82 5.79
C ARG A 107 14.50 2.47 7.09
N ASP A 108 13.21 2.78 7.21
CA ASP A 108 12.63 3.40 8.40
C ASP A 108 11.37 2.69 8.91
N PHE A 109 11.47 1.38 9.10
CA PHE A 109 10.37 0.57 9.66
C PHE A 109 10.09 0.89 11.14
N ASP A 110 11.11 1.36 11.86
CA ASP A 110 11.01 1.67 13.28
C ASP A 110 10.10 2.88 13.54
N SER A 111 10.15 3.91 12.69
CA SER A 111 9.22 5.04 12.79
C SER A 111 7.78 4.61 12.56
N VAL A 112 7.53 3.75 11.57
CA VAL A 112 6.18 3.22 11.31
C VAL A 112 5.69 2.39 12.50
N ILE A 113 6.53 1.51 13.06
CA ILE A 113 6.18 0.71 14.24
C ILE A 113 5.92 1.60 15.47
N ARG A 114 6.76 2.62 15.71
CA ARG A 114 6.59 3.59 16.80
C ARG A 114 5.26 4.31 16.66
N LEU A 115 4.98 4.87 15.48
CA LEU A 115 3.76 5.63 15.24
C LEU A 115 2.51 4.77 15.30
N ARG A 116 2.56 3.53 14.80
CA ARG A 116 1.46 2.56 14.95
C ARG A 116 1.09 2.34 16.41
N LYS A 117 2.10 2.19 17.28
CA LYS A 117 1.91 2.01 18.74
C LYS A 117 1.40 3.27 19.43
N GLN A 118 1.91 4.43 19.04
CA GLN A 118 1.58 5.72 19.63
C GLN A 118 0.15 6.16 19.25
N LEU A 119 -0.16 6.14 17.96
CA LEU A 119 -1.42 6.64 17.41
C LEU A 119 -2.57 5.64 17.59
N LYS A 120 -2.27 4.33 17.70
CA LYS A 120 -3.25 3.24 17.79
C LYS A 120 -4.39 3.36 16.76
N PRO A 121 -4.08 3.55 15.47
CA PRO A 121 -5.07 3.73 14.41
C PRO A 121 -5.94 2.48 14.26
N LYS A 122 -7.19 2.67 13.84
CA LYS A 122 -8.13 1.59 13.54
C LYS A 122 -7.93 1.07 12.12
N GLN A 123 -7.54 1.95 11.20
CA GLN A 123 -7.33 1.61 9.79
C GLN A 123 -6.14 0.70 9.61
N GLN A 124 -6.20 -0.14 8.57
CA GLN A 124 -5.12 -1.06 8.24
C GLN A 124 -4.01 -0.31 7.52
N TRP A 125 -2.75 -0.66 7.82
CA TRP A 125 -1.58 -0.16 7.12
C TRP A 125 -0.95 -1.31 6.36
N LEU A 126 -0.67 -1.11 5.07
CA LEU A 126 0.01 -2.07 4.22
C LEU A 126 1.27 -1.42 3.68
N ILE A 127 2.44 -1.97 4.00
CA ILE A 127 3.71 -1.53 3.43
C ILE A 127 3.89 -2.21 2.08
N HIS A 128 3.99 -1.40 1.03
CA HIS A 128 4.22 -1.87 -0.31
C HIS A 128 5.72 -2.16 -0.55
N GLY A 129 6.02 -2.99 -1.54
CA GLY A 129 7.37 -3.25 -1.99
C GLY A 129 8.23 -3.99 -0.97
N PHE A 130 7.64 -4.80 -0.07
CA PHE A 130 8.37 -5.37 1.05
C PHE A 130 9.45 -6.38 0.62
N ARG A 131 10.69 -6.11 1.06
CA ARG A 131 11.89 -6.91 0.75
C ARG A 131 12.59 -7.47 1.98
N GLY A 132 12.05 -7.21 3.17
CA GLY A 132 12.61 -7.68 4.44
C GLY A 132 12.47 -9.19 4.62
N GLY A 133 13.24 -9.74 5.58
CA GLY A 133 13.14 -11.15 5.97
C GLY A 133 11.96 -11.45 6.89
N PRO A 134 11.70 -12.74 7.20
CA PRO A 134 10.56 -13.16 8.02
C PRO A 134 10.51 -12.53 9.41
N GLU A 135 11.67 -12.29 10.03
CA GLU A 135 11.74 -11.65 11.35
C GLU A 135 11.16 -10.23 11.34
N GLN A 136 11.58 -9.40 10.39
CA GLN A 136 11.06 -8.04 10.23
C GLN A 136 9.58 -8.05 9.86
N MET A 137 9.14 -8.98 9.00
CA MET A 137 7.73 -9.16 8.68
C MET A 137 6.90 -9.48 9.93
N ASN A 138 7.40 -10.37 10.79
CA ASN A 138 6.73 -10.74 12.04
C ASN A 138 6.66 -9.57 13.03
N GLN A 139 7.69 -8.72 13.09
CA GLN A 139 7.66 -7.50 13.90
C GLN A 139 6.57 -6.53 13.44
N LEU A 140 6.40 -6.35 12.12
CA LEU A 140 5.31 -5.55 11.54
C LEU A 140 3.94 -6.17 11.84
N TYR A 141 3.82 -7.49 11.67
CA TYR A 141 2.56 -8.21 11.92
C TYR A 141 2.13 -8.17 13.38
N ALA A 142 3.09 -8.16 14.31
CA ALA A 142 2.82 -7.98 15.73
C ALA A 142 2.17 -6.63 16.06
N GLN A 143 2.30 -5.63 15.17
CA GLN A 143 1.64 -4.32 15.28
C GLN A 143 0.40 -4.19 14.37
N GLY A 144 0.00 -5.27 13.70
CA GLY A 144 -1.10 -5.26 12.73
C GLY A 144 -0.79 -4.51 11.44
N ILE A 145 0.49 -4.36 11.08
CA ILE A 145 0.92 -3.77 9.80
C ILE A 145 1.09 -4.92 8.79
N LEU A 146 0.46 -4.80 7.63
CA LEU A 146 0.51 -5.76 6.53
C LEU A 146 1.66 -5.43 5.57
N VAL A 147 2.00 -6.37 4.70
CA VAL A 147 3.00 -6.19 3.65
C VAL A 147 2.51 -6.79 2.33
N SER A 148 2.90 -6.20 1.21
CA SER A 148 2.74 -6.77 -0.13
C SER A 148 4.09 -7.09 -0.77
N PHE A 149 4.04 -8.00 -1.75
CA PHE A 149 5.22 -8.49 -2.44
C PHE A 149 5.12 -8.26 -3.95
N GLY A 150 6.11 -7.54 -4.49
CA GLY A 150 6.28 -7.38 -5.93
C GLY A 150 7.27 -8.37 -6.55
N GLN A 151 7.77 -8.04 -7.74
CA GLN A 151 8.74 -8.88 -8.47
C GLN A 151 10.03 -9.17 -7.70
N LYS A 152 10.49 -8.21 -6.90
CA LYS A 152 11.67 -8.32 -6.04
C LYS A 152 11.18 -8.45 -4.60
N HIS A 153 11.36 -9.62 -4.01
CA HIS A 153 10.95 -9.93 -2.65
C HIS A 153 11.94 -10.90 -2.00
N ASN A 154 11.83 -11.08 -0.68
CA ASN A 154 12.49 -12.16 0.03
C ASN A 154 11.63 -13.43 -0.07
N SER A 155 12.17 -14.51 -0.65
CA SER A 155 11.42 -15.76 -0.87
C SER A 155 10.96 -16.42 0.43
N GLU A 156 11.73 -16.31 1.52
CA GLU A 156 11.35 -16.90 2.81
C GLU A 156 10.19 -16.14 3.45
N SER A 157 10.16 -14.81 3.33
CA SER A 157 9.01 -14.01 3.77
C SER A 157 7.75 -14.35 2.98
N LEU A 158 7.86 -14.50 1.66
CA LEU A 158 6.73 -14.85 0.79
C LEU A 158 6.21 -16.28 1.04
N LYS A 159 7.06 -17.20 1.48
CA LYS A 159 6.64 -18.53 1.96
C LYS A 159 5.96 -18.46 3.31
N ALA A 160 6.51 -17.68 4.23
CA ALA A 160 6.05 -17.60 5.62
C ALA A 160 4.74 -16.81 5.79
N VAL A 161 4.39 -15.91 4.86
CA VAL A 161 3.16 -15.12 4.98
C VAL A 161 1.92 -16.03 5.01
N PRO A 162 1.00 -15.84 5.96
CA PRO A 162 -0.28 -16.55 5.97
C PRO A 162 -1.11 -16.24 4.73
N ALA A 163 -1.86 -17.24 4.25
CA ALA A 163 -2.67 -17.10 3.04
C ALA A 163 -3.75 -16.01 3.14
N ASP A 164 -4.27 -15.73 4.34
CA ASP A 164 -5.23 -14.67 4.63
C ASP A 164 -4.61 -13.27 4.79
N ARG A 165 -3.30 -13.15 4.54
CA ARG A 165 -2.53 -11.89 4.56
C ARG A 165 -1.59 -11.77 3.37
N LEU A 166 -1.79 -12.57 2.33
CA LEU A 166 -1.02 -12.50 1.10
C LEU A 166 -1.53 -11.35 0.22
N TYR A 167 -0.65 -10.39 -0.07
CA TYR A 167 -0.88 -9.27 -0.97
C TYR A 167 0.24 -9.24 -2.02
N LEU A 168 -0.12 -9.03 -3.28
CA LEU A 168 0.82 -9.00 -4.42
C LEU A 168 0.62 -7.73 -5.23
N GLU A 169 1.69 -7.26 -5.87
CA GLU A 169 1.69 -5.99 -6.58
C GLU A 169 2.67 -5.96 -7.76
N THR A 170 2.56 -4.95 -8.62
CA THR A 170 3.55 -4.71 -9.70
C THR A 170 4.46 -3.51 -9.46
N ASP A 171 4.01 -2.51 -8.68
CA ASP A 171 4.74 -1.25 -8.50
C ASP A 171 5.13 -0.61 -9.84
N GLY A 172 4.24 -0.72 -10.84
CA GLY A 172 4.45 -0.25 -12.21
C GLY A 172 5.46 -1.03 -13.04
N ASN A 173 5.98 -2.16 -12.54
CA ASN A 173 7.02 -2.94 -13.21
C ASN A 173 6.52 -4.34 -13.61
N GLY A 174 6.50 -4.59 -14.92
CA GLY A 174 6.12 -5.88 -15.52
C GLY A 174 4.68 -6.30 -15.25
N SER A 175 4.44 -7.61 -15.25
CA SER A 175 3.09 -8.19 -15.21
C SER A 175 2.73 -8.75 -13.83
N VAL A 176 1.49 -8.50 -13.38
CA VAL A 176 0.95 -9.12 -12.16
C VAL A 176 0.88 -10.65 -12.29
N GLN A 177 0.69 -11.18 -13.50
CA GLN A 177 0.70 -12.62 -13.76
C GLN A 177 2.07 -13.22 -13.45
N ASP A 178 3.16 -12.53 -13.80
CA ASP A 178 4.52 -12.99 -13.46
C ASP A 178 4.75 -13.02 -11.94
N VAL A 179 4.24 -12.01 -11.22
CA VAL A 179 4.31 -11.95 -9.76
C VAL A 179 3.52 -13.09 -9.13
N ILE A 180 2.30 -13.37 -9.63
CA ILE A 180 1.47 -14.50 -9.21
C ILE A 180 2.18 -15.84 -9.44
N GLN A 181 2.79 -16.03 -10.62
CA GLN A 181 3.51 -17.26 -10.94
C GLN A 181 4.71 -17.48 -10.01
N LYS A 182 5.49 -16.43 -9.73
CA LYS A 182 6.61 -16.51 -8.76
C LYS A 182 6.13 -16.81 -7.34
N ALA A 183 5.00 -16.23 -6.93
CA ALA A 183 4.41 -16.52 -5.63
C ALA A 183 3.91 -17.97 -5.52
N ALA A 184 3.23 -18.46 -6.55
CA ALA A 184 2.77 -19.85 -6.66
C ALA A 184 3.93 -20.84 -6.53
N GLN A 185 5.01 -20.61 -7.29
CA GLN A 185 6.23 -21.41 -7.23
C GLN A 185 6.89 -21.37 -5.84
N SER A 186 7.02 -20.18 -5.26
CA SER A 186 7.66 -20.01 -3.94
C SER A 186 6.90 -20.75 -2.85
N ARG A 187 5.57 -20.74 -2.92
CA ARG A 187 4.67 -21.30 -1.90
C ARG A 187 4.26 -22.75 -2.17
N ASN A 188 4.65 -23.31 -3.30
CA ASN A 188 4.20 -24.63 -3.78
C ASN A 188 2.66 -24.74 -3.84
N GLU A 189 2.02 -23.68 -4.36
CA GLU A 189 0.58 -23.56 -4.55
C GLU A 189 0.26 -23.34 -6.04
N SER A 190 -0.98 -23.57 -6.47
CA SER A 190 -1.38 -23.24 -7.85
C SER A 190 -1.61 -21.72 -8.02
N PRO A 191 -1.36 -21.15 -9.21
CA PRO A 191 -1.65 -19.74 -9.48
C PRO A 191 -3.10 -19.35 -9.18
N GLU A 192 -4.07 -20.23 -9.43
CA GLU A 192 -5.49 -20.00 -9.14
C GLU A 192 -5.75 -19.92 -7.63
N THR A 193 -4.99 -20.66 -6.83
CA THR A 193 -5.07 -20.61 -5.37
C THR A 193 -4.50 -19.30 -4.84
N ILE A 194 -3.36 -18.86 -5.37
CA ILE A 194 -2.80 -17.53 -5.10
C ILE A 194 -3.80 -16.43 -5.45
N VAL A 195 -4.43 -16.49 -6.63
CA VAL A 195 -5.44 -15.52 -7.07
C VAL A 195 -6.64 -15.50 -6.12
N ARG A 196 -7.11 -16.65 -5.64
CA ARG A 196 -8.20 -16.70 -4.64
C ARG A 196 -7.81 -16.04 -3.32
N HIS A 197 -6.58 -16.24 -2.87
CA HIS A 197 -6.07 -15.60 -1.65
C HIS A 197 -6.01 -14.08 -1.79
N ILE A 198 -5.34 -13.56 -2.83
CA ILE A 198 -5.20 -12.11 -3.02
C ILE A 198 -6.55 -11.42 -3.26
N LEU A 199 -7.47 -12.01 -4.03
CA LEU A 199 -8.80 -11.44 -4.25
C LEU A 199 -9.59 -11.31 -2.94
N ARG A 200 -9.57 -12.36 -2.12
CA ARG A 200 -10.22 -12.34 -0.80
C ARG A 200 -9.61 -11.25 0.08
N ASN A 201 -8.29 -11.20 0.18
CA ASN A 201 -7.58 -10.29 1.07
C ASN A 201 -7.77 -8.83 0.63
N ASN A 202 -7.65 -8.55 -0.67
CA ASN A 202 -7.85 -7.22 -1.23
C ASN A 202 -9.28 -6.70 -1.01
N ASN A 203 -10.30 -7.55 -1.18
CA ASN A 203 -11.69 -7.17 -0.88
C ASN A 203 -11.88 -6.87 0.61
N ILE A 204 -11.34 -7.70 1.52
CA ILE A 204 -11.43 -7.44 2.97
C ILE A 204 -10.73 -6.14 3.39
N LEU A 205 -9.61 -5.82 2.74
CA LEU A 205 -8.84 -4.61 3.00
C LEU A 205 -9.56 -3.35 2.51
N LEU A 206 -10.12 -3.40 1.30
CA LEU A 206 -10.61 -2.21 0.57
C LEU A 206 -12.13 -1.99 0.65
N GLU A 207 -12.93 -2.96 1.09
CA GLU A 207 -14.40 -2.84 1.22
C GLU A 207 -14.86 -2.29 2.59
N ARG A 208 -14.01 -1.52 3.29
CA ARG A 208 -14.31 -0.96 4.62
C ARG A 208 -14.71 0.51 4.58
#